data_AF-A0A1H0LZ14-F1
#
_entry.id   AF-A0A1H0LZ14-F1
#
_cell.length_a   1.000
_cell.length_b   1.000
_cell.length_c   1.000
_cell.angle_alpha   90.00
_cell.angle_beta   90.00
_cell.angle_gamma   90.00
#
_symmetry.space_group_name_H-M   'P 1'
#
loop_
_entity.id
_entity.type
_entity.pdbx_description
1 polymer ?
#
loop_
_entity_poly.entity_id
_entity_poly.type
_entity_poly.pdbx_seq_one_letter_code
_entity_poly.pdbx_strand_id
1 'polypeptide(L)'
;MAKAPNGPLGALNGKLSNLVFYILNGQPVVRTIGDPGKPSRNQLANRQAMSVTMDMVRTISEFTNVSFELEVKGTVRNTHNLATSYIKKHAVKGEYPNLSVDYAKVILSNGTLPGANDLKIEKNEKGVLVSWDSRDRHNDIVMILLYHPLKKMATPIINACRRDAGSYFVDLHQELVEEPIEAYICFRAANGKAISDSQYIGNLNGEMESKEEREQKEKYASVKQRFDVVKADYLQQITDNRGNPVDSKAFRNLEREYEVLKKKLEHLPGKPGG
;
A
#
# COMPACT_ATOMS: atom_id res chain seq x y z
N MET A 1 17.15 -13.26 13.87
CA MET A 1 17.70 -13.58 15.19
C MET A 1 17.92 -15.08 15.27
N ALA A 2 19.05 -15.53 15.79
CA ALA A 2 19.31 -16.94 16.05
C ALA A 2 18.59 -17.34 17.35
N LYS A 3 18.05 -18.55 17.37
CA LYS A 3 17.38 -19.17 18.50
C LYS A 3 18.15 -20.42 18.88
N ALA A 4 18.18 -20.74 20.17
CA ALA A 4 18.78 -21.96 20.70
C ALA A 4 17.65 -22.86 21.25
N PRO A 5 16.87 -23.54 20.39
CA PRO A 5 15.67 -24.27 20.83
C PRO A 5 16.00 -25.47 21.74
N ASN A 6 17.22 -26.01 21.63
CA ASN A 6 17.68 -27.17 22.38
C ASN A 6 18.65 -26.79 23.51
N GLY A 7 18.49 -25.59 24.08
CA GLY A 7 19.34 -25.07 25.15
C GLY A 7 20.66 -24.45 24.68
N PRO A 8 21.47 -23.93 25.62
CA PRO A 8 22.63 -23.08 25.32
C PRO A 8 23.77 -23.80 24.60
N LEU A 9 23.88 -25.12 24.75
CA LEU A 9 24.87 -25.97 24.07
C LEU A 9 24.31 -26.65 22.82
N GLY A 10 23.04 -26.42 22.48
CA GLY A 10 22.38 -27.00 21.33
C GLY A 10 22.67 -26.26 20.03
N ALA A 11 22.37 -26.90 18.89
CA ALA A 11 22.49 -26.27 17.58
C ALA A 11 21.63 -25.00 17.49
N LEU A 12 22.24 -23.90 17.06
CA LEU A 12 21.55 -22.65 16.81
C LEU A 12 20.68 -22.76 15.55
N ASN A 13 19.60 -22.00 15.50
CA ASN A 13 18.73 -21.89 14.33
C ASN A 13 18.43 -20.41 14.04
N GLY A 14 18.77 -19.93 12.84
CA GLY A 14 18.58 -18.56 12.41
C GLY A 14 19.87 -17.76 12.28
N LYS A 15 19.75 -16.43 12.19
CA LYS A 15 20.85 -15.51 11.89
C LYS A 15 21.55 -14.99 13.15
N LEU A 16 22.87 -15.16 13.24
CA LEU A 16 23.76 -14.53 14.21
C LEU A 16 24.88 -13.81 13.47
N SER A 17 24.92 -12.47 13.55
CA SER A 17 25.85 -11.65 12.76
C SER A 17 25.78 -11.96 11.25
N ASN A 18 26.92 -12.28 10.62
CA ASN A 18 27.04 -12.68 9.22
C ASN A 18 26.84 -14.20 8.99
N LEU A 19 26.51 -14.96 10.03
CA LEU A 19 26.28 -16.40 9.97
C LEU A 19 24.79 -16.74 10.01
N VAL A 20 24.41 -17.77 9.26
CA VAL A 20 23.07 -18.37 9.28
C VAL A 20 23.21 -19.84 9.63
N PHE A 21 22.62 -20.21 10.76
CA PHE A 21 22.56 -21.58 11.27
C PHE A 21 21.22 -22.20 10.88
N TYR A 22 21.24 -23.41 10.33
CA TYR A 22 20.03 -24.14 9.96
C TYR A 22 20.30 -25.64 9.92
N ILE A 23 19.25 -26.44 9.86
CA ILE A 23 19.35 -27.89 9.74
C ILE A 23 19.20 -28.24 8.25
N LEU A 24 20.20 -28.92 7.69
CA LEU A 24 20.18 -29.44 6.33
C LEU A 24 20.24 -30.97 6.41
N ASN A 25 19.20 -31.66 5.94
CA ASN A 25 19.12 -33.13 5.97
C ASN A 25 19.43 -33.73 7.36
N GLY A 26 18.95 -33.10 8.43
CA GLY A 26 19.18 -33.52 9.81
C GLY A 26 20.52 -33.09 10.42
N GLN A 27 21.42 -32.48 9.66
CA GLN A 27 22.72 -32.00 10.14
C GLN A 27 22.70 -30.48 10.39
N PRO A 28 23.23 -30.00 11.53
CA PRO A 28 23.38 -28.57 11.76
C PRO A 28 24.48 -28.01 10.84
N VAL A 29 24.12 -27.07 9.99
CA VAL A 29 25.01 -26.40 9.04
C VAL A 29 25.05 -24.92 9.35
N VAL A 30 26.24 -24.33 9.17
CA VAL A 30 26.44 -22.89 9.23
C VAL A 30 26.96 -22.40 7.88
N ARG A 31 26.43 -21.28 7.41
CA ARG A 31 26.93 -20.58 6.22
C ARG A 31 27.05 -19.09 6.48
N THR A 32 27.89 -18.43 5.70
CA THR A 32 27.89 -16.97 5.62
C THR A 32 26.72 -16.47 4.78
N ILE A 33 26.29 -15.25 5.08
CA ILE A 33 25.34 -14.51 4.22
C ILE A 33 26.08 -14.11 2.95
N GLY A 34 25.56 -14.53 1.79
CA GLY A 34 26.08 -14.12 0.48
C GLY A 34 25.67 -12.70 0.11
N ASP A 35 26.36 -12.11 -0.86
CA ASP A 35 25.99 -10.82 -1.44
C ASP A 35 24.72 -10.99 -2.28
N PRO A 36 23.61 -10.30 -1.96
CA PRO A 36 22.38 -10.37 -2.74
C PRO A 36 22.50 -9.74 -4.14
N GLY A 37 23.57 -8.98 -4.43
CA GLY A 37 23.77 -8.32 -5.72
C GLY A 37 22.73 -7.22 -6.01
N LYS A 38 22.60 -6.84 -7.29
CA LYS A 38 21.63 -5.83 -7.72
C LYS A 38 20.21 -6.44 -7.71
N PRO A 39 19.22 -5.75 -7.10
CA PRO A 39 17.89 -6.30 -7.02
C PRO A 39 17.22 -6.42 -8.40
N SER A 40 16.51 -7.52 -8.63
CA SER A 40 15.70 -7.69 -9.83
C SER A 40 14.47 -6.77 -9.82
N ARG A 41 13.84 -6.58 -10.98
CA ARG A 41 12.60 -5.81 -11.09
C ARG A 41 11.50 -6.33 -10.17
N ASN A 42 11.35 -7.65 -10.05
CA ASN A 42 10.37 -8.26 -9.15
C ASN A 42 10.70 -8.02 -7.67
N GLN A 43 11.99 -8.00 -7.31
CA GLN A 43 12.42 -7.65 -5.96
C GLN A 43 12.14 -6.17 -5.65
N LEU A 44 12.37 -5.26 -6.61
CA LEU A 44 12.05 -3.84 -6.47
C LEU A 44 10.53 -3.61 -6.34
N ALA A 45 9.73 -4.28 -7.17
CA ALA A 45 8.27 -4.24 -7.10
C ALA A 45 7.77 -4.70 -5.72
N ASN A 46 8.27 -5.83 -5.22
CA ASN A 46 7.90 -6.35 -3.90
C ASN A 46 8.32 -5.41 -2.76
N ARG A 47 9.49 -4.77 -2.87
CA ARG A 47 9.96 -3.76 -1.89
C ARG A 47 9.06 -2.53 -1.89
N GLN A 48 8.68 -2.01 -3.06
CA GLN A 48 7.78 -0.87 -3.17
C GLN A 48 6.38 -1.23 -2.65
N ALA A 49 5.81 -2.38 -3.03
CA ALA A 49 4.53 -2.86 -2.51
C ALA A 49 4.54 -2.95 -0.97
N MET A 50 5.65 -3.44 -0.40
CA MET A 50 5.82 -3.48 1.06
C MET A 50 5.89 -2.08 1.65
N SER A 51 6.64 -1.15 1.04
CA SER A 51 6.75 0.23 1.52
C SER A 51 5.39 0.91 1.57
N VAL A 52 4.61 0.84 0.48
CA VAL A 52 3.27 1.42 0.38
C VAL A 52 2.33 0.82 1.42
N THR A 53 2.40 -0.50 1.61
CA THR A 53 1.59 -1.19 2.63
C THR A 53 1.96 -0.73 4.04
N MET A 54 3.25 -0.70 4.37
CA MET A 54 3.73 -0.36 5.71
C MET A 54 3.43 1.10 6.07
N ASP A 55 3.53 2.01 5.10
CA ASP A 55 3.13 3.42 5.25
C ASP A 55 1.68 3.51 5.73
N MET A 56 0.76 2.80 5.05
CA MET A 56 -0.65 2.79 5.44
C MET A 56 -0.86 2.12 6.81
N VAL A 57 -0.31 0.90 7.01
CA VAL A 57 -0.51 0.11 8.25
C VAL A 57 -0.03 0.87 9.48
N ARG A 58 1.09 1.60 9.39
CA ARG A 58 1.61 2.42 10.49
C ARG A 58 0.56 3.46 10.93
N THR A 59 -0.07 4.10 9.96
CA THR A 59 -1.05 5.17 10.18
C THR A 59 -2.36 4.65 10.78
N ILE A 60 -2.77 3.44 10.43
CA ILE A 60 -4.03 2.83 10.91
C ILE A 60 -3.83 1.85 12.09
N SER A 61 -2.66 1.89 12.71
CA SER A 61 -2.26 0.90 13.72
C SER A 61 -3.18 0.88 14.95
N GLU A 62 -3.66 2.03 15.41
CA GLU A 62 -4.62 2.13 16.51
C GLU A 62 -5.92 1.37 16.21
N PHE A 63 -6.46 1.55 15.00
CA PHE A 63 -7.67 0.85 14.55
C PHE A 63 -7.44 -0.66 14.40
N THR A 64 -6.38 -1.03 13.68
CA THR A 64 -6.07 -2.42 13.37
C THR A 64 -5.66 -3.26 14.59
N ASN A 65 -5.12 -2.63 15.63
CA ASN A 65 -4.84 -3.29 16.90
C ASN A 65 -6.11 -3.78 17.60
N VAL A 66 -7.21 -3.04 17.49
CA VAL A 66 -8.49 -3.41 18.09
C VAL A 66 -9.27 -4.36 17.18
N SER A 67 -9.30 -4.06 15.88
CA SER A 67 -10.13 -4.80 14.94
C SER A 67 -9.63 -6.21 14.64
N PHE A 68 -8.31 -6.42 14.62
CA PHE A 68 -7.71 -7.75 14.42
C PHE A 68 -7.38 -8.48 15.73
N GLU A 69 -7.70 -7.89 16.90
CA GLU A 69 -7.41 -8.47 18.22
C GLU A 69 -7.94 -9.91 18.35
N LEU A 70 -9.18 -10.14 17.89
CA LEU A 70 -9.84 -11.44 17.98
C LEU A 70 -9.21 -12.50 17.08
N GLU A 71 -8.75 -12.13 15.89
CA GLU A 71 -8.13 -13.07 14.94
C GLU A 71 -6.74 -13.51 15.39
N VAL A 72 -5.97 -12.62 16.02
CA VAL A 72 -4.62 -12.97 16.51
C VAL A 72 -4.64 -13.73 17.83
N LYS A 73 -5.74 -13.65 18.58
CA LYS A 73 -5.86 -14.26 19.92
C LYS A 73 -5.61 -15.77 19.87
N GLY A 74 -4.69 -16.23 20.73
CA GLY A 74 -4.30 -17.65 20.78
C GLY A 74 -3.35 -18.09 19.66
N THR A 75 -2.85 -17.17 18.83
CA THR A 75 -1.87 -17.44 17.79
C THR A 75 -0.52 -16.78 18.10
N VAL A 76 0.51 -17.09 17.31
CA VAL A 76 1.82 -16.43 17.37
C VAL A 76 1.91 -15.18 16.46
N ARG A 77 0.81 -14.79 15.80
CA ARG A 77 0.75 -13.64 14.90
C ARG A 77 0.51 -12.35 15.70
N ASN A 78 0.90 -11.22 15.13
CA ASN A 78 0.53 -9.90 15.66
C ASN A 78 -0.41 -9.17 14.69
N THR A 79 -1.16 -8.20 15.21
CA THR A 79 -2.16 -7.42 14.46
C THR A 79 -1.54 -6.68 13.28
N HIS A 80 -0.35 -6.11 13.49
CA HIS A 80 0.40 -5.40 12.46
C HIS A 80 0.73 -6.28 11.24
N ASN A 81 1.29 -7.48 11.44
CA ASN A 81 1.64 -8.38 10.33
C ASN A 81 0.38 -8.90 9.63
N LEU A 82 -0.72 -9.08 10.38
CA LEU A 82 -1.99 -9.51 9.82
C LEU A 82 -2.58 -8.43 8.91
N ALA A 83 -2.64 -7.18 9.38
CA ALA A 83 -3.04 -6.03 8.58
C ALA A 83 -2.16 -5.86 7.33
N THR A 84 -0.83 -5.93 7.49
CA THR A 84 0.11 -5.90 6.36
C THR A 84 -0.17 -7.01 5.35
N SER A 85 -0.49 -8.22 5.80
CA SER A 85 -0.81 -9.34 4.92
C SER A 85 -2.09 -9.09 4.12
N TYR A 86 -3.17 -8.65 4.76
CA TYR A 86 -4.44 -8.38 4.09
C TYR A 86 -4.29 -7.25 3.06
N ILE A 87 -3.73 -6.11 3.47
CA ILE A 87 -3.58 -4.94 2.61
C ILE A 87 -2.65 -5.25 1.43
N LYS A 88 -1.50 -5.87 1.67
CA LYS A 88 -0.57 -6.21 0.59
C LYS A 88 -1.18 -7.17 -0.44
N LYS A 89 -2.01 -8.11 0.01
CA LYS A 89 -2.59 -9.14 -0.84
C LYS A 89 -3.79 -8.62 -1.66
N HIS A 90 -4.59 -7.73 -1.09
CA HIS A 90 -5.88 -7.34 -1.67
C HIS A 90 -5.92 -5.90 -2.20
N ALA A 91 -5.13 -5.00 -1.62
CA ALA A 91 -5.26 -3.56 -1.83
C ALA A 91 -4.05 -2.92 -2.52
N VAL A 92 -3.04 -3.66 -2.97
CA VAL A 92 -1.96 -3.06 -3.78
C VAL A 92 -2.37 -3.11 -5.25
N LYS A 93 -2.38 -1.94 -5.91
CA LYS A 93 -2.67 -1.79 -7.35
C LYS A 93 -1.50 -1.15 -8.10
N GLY A 94 -1.57 -1.22 -9.44
CA GLY A 94 -0.59 -0.66 -10.35
C GLY A 94 0.58 -1.61 -10.66
N GLU A 95 1.61 -1.08 -11.31
CA GLU A 95 2.84 -1.81 -11.65
C GLU A 95 4.06 -0.99 -11.26
N TYR A 96 5.13 -1.67 -10.81
CA TYR A 96 6.39 -0.99 -10.51
C TYR A 96 6.89 -0.17 -11.72
N PRO A 97 7.25 1.11 -11.54
CA PRO A 97 7.47 1.81 -10.26
C PRO A 97 6.29 2.65 -9.72
N ASN A 98 5.07 2.43 -10.19
CA ASN A 98 3.86 3.18 -9.82
C ASN A 98 2.87 2.29 -9.06
N LEU A 99 3.30 1.71 -7.93
CA LEU A 99 2.43 0.95 -7.04
C LEU A 99 1.76 1.88 -6.03
N SER A 100 0.45 1.69 -5.80
CA SER A 100 -0.34 2.47 -4.85
C SER A 100 -1.38 1.59 -4.15
N VAL A 101 -2.11 2.17 -3.19
CA VAL A 101 -3.20 1.48 -2.48
C VAL A 101 -4.52 1.68 -3.23
N ASP A 102 -5.23 0.59 -3.46
CA ASP A 102 -6.65 0.55 -3.83
C ASP A 102 -7.49 0.59 -2.54
N TYR A 103 -7.87 1.78 -2.11
CA TYR A 103 -8.57 2.02 -0.84
C TYR A 103 -9.87 1.22 -0.73
N ALA A 104 -10.61 1.06 -1.84
CA ALA A 104 -11.84 0.29 -1.85
C ALA A 104 -11.65 -1.22 -1.52
N LYS A 105 -10.43 -1.76 -1.63
CA LYS A 105 -10.10 -3.16 -1.35
C LYS A 105 -9.33 -3.37 -0.05
N VAL A 106 -9.15 -2.32 0.75
CA VAL A 106 -8.47 -2.42 2.04
C VAL A 106 -9.36 -3.16 3.02
N ILE A 107 -8.80 -4.20 3.65
CA ILE A 107 -9.46 -4.98 4.70
C ILE A 107 -8.82 -4.58 6.04
N LEU A 108 -9.65 -4.01 6.93
CA LEU A 108 -9.24 -3.51 8.24
C LEU A 108 -9.75 -4.39 9.38
N SER A 109 -10.73 -5.24 9.13
CA SER A 109 -11.24 -6.22 10.09
C SER A 109 -11.77 -7.43 9.34
N ASN A 110 -11.68 -8.60 9.98
CA ASN A 110 -12.23 -9.85 9.48
C ASN A 110 -12.93 -10.55 10.64
N GLY A 111 -14.19 -10.93 10.46
CA GLY A 111 -14.94 -11.63 11.48
C GLY A 111 -16.31 -12.12 11.03
N THR A 112 -17.10 -12.59 11.99
CA THR A 112 -18.34 -13.33 11.72
C THR A 112 -19.61 -12.50 11.92
N LEU A 113 -19.52 -11.28 12.47
CA LEU A 113 -20.70 -10.43 12.60
C LEU A 113 -21.11 -9.89 11.24
N PRO A 114 -22.42 -9.79 10.95
CA PRO A 114 -22.89 -9.19 9.73
C PRO A 114 -22.56 -7.69 9.71
N GLY A 115 -22.05 -7.21 8.58
CA GLY A 115 -21.92 -5.79 8.27
C GLY A 115 -23.27 -5.09 8.12
N ALA A 116 -23.28 -3.78 7.92
CA ALA A 116 -24.50 -2.98 7.75
C ALA A 116 -24.82 -2.74 6.27
N ASN A 117 -26.09 -2.45 6.02
CA ASN A 117 -26.61 -2.09 4.70
C ASN A 117 -26.75 -0.57 4.58
N ASP A 118 -26.93 -0.09 3.35
CA ASP A 118 -27.19 1.32 3.01
C ASP A 118 -26.19 2.29 3.65
N LEU A 119 -24.91 1.92 3.63
CA LEU A 119 -23.81 2.76 4.10
C LEU A 119 -23.73 4.04 3.27
N LYS A 120 -23.70 5.19 3.94
CA LYS A 120 -23.57 6.52 3.33
C LYS A 120 -22.58 7.37 4.10
N ILE A 121 -21.92 8.25 3.35
CA ILE A 121 -20.99 9.23 3.87
C ILE A 121 -21.32 10.60 3.28
N GLU A 122 -21.43 11.59 4.15
CA GLU A 122 -21.74 12.98 3.78
C GLU A 122 -20.75 13.93 4.45
N LYS A 123 -20.24 14.88 3.69
CA LYS A 123 -19.32 15.91 4.19
C LYS A 123 -20.09 17.12 4.69
N ASN A 124 -19.68 17.66 5.83
CA ASN A 124 -20.12 18.95 6.36
C ASN A 124 -18.89 19.83 6.66
N GLU A 125 -19.09 21.13 6.93
CA GLU A 125 -18.01 22.08 7.22
C GLU A 125 -17.17 21.69 8.46
N LYS A 126 -17.78 20.99 9.42
CA LYS A 126 -17.17 20.60 10.69
C LYS A 126 -16.65 19.17 10.73
N GLY A 127 -16.89 18.38 9.67
CA GLY A 127 -16.61 16.95 9.74
C GLY A 127 -17.39 16.09 8.76
N VAL A 128 -17.57 14.82 9.11
CA VAL A 128 -18.15 13.80 8.24
C VAL A 128 -19.29 13.09 8.98
N LEU A 129 -20.46 13.03 8.34
CA LEU A 129 -21.58 12.20 8.79
C LEU A 129 -21.51 10.83 8.12
N VAL A 130 -21.48 9.79 8.93
CA VAL A 130 -21.59 8.39 8.48
C VAL A 130 -22.95 7.88 8.89
N SER A 131 -23.69 7.25 7.98
CA SER A 131 -25.01 6.66 8.26
C SER A 131 -25.18 5.28 7.64
N TRP A 132 -26.08 4.48 8.21
CA TRP A 132 -26.34 3.10 7.84
C TRP A 132 -27.76 2.68 8.24
N ASP A 133 -28.24 1.56 7.70
CA ASP A 133 -29.51 0.98 8.10
C ASP A 133 -29.45 0.35 9.52
N SER A 134 -30.28 0.86 10.44
CA SER A 134 -30.34 0.42 11.84
C SER A 134 -31.56 -0.41 12.21
N ARG A 135 -32.36 -0.86 11.22
CA ARG A 135 -33.62 -1.59 11.45
C ARG A 135 -33.49 -2.85 12.32
N ASP A 136 -32.35 -3.54 12.25
CA ASP A 136 -32.10 -4.76 13.00
C ASP A 136 -31.76 -4.54 14.50
N ARG A 137 -31.71 -3.28 14.95
CA ARG A 137 -31.54 -2.87 16.37
C ARG A 137 -30.44 -3.63 17.13
N HIS A 138 -29.32 -3.87 16.47
CA HIS A 138 -28.15 -4.47 17.10
C HIS A 138 -27.55 -3.54 18.15
N ASN A 139 -27.05 -4.12 19.25
CA ASN A 139 -26.34 -3.39 20.31
C ASN A 139 -24.82 -3.35 20.11
N ASP A 140 -24.34 -3.70 18.91
CA ASP A 140 -22.93 -3.66 18.54
C ASP A 140 -22.37 -2.24 18.67
N ILE A 141 -21.09 -2.15 18.97
CA ILE A 141 -20.31 -0.92 18.97
C ILE A 141 -19.81 -0.66 17.54
N VAL A 142 -20.05 0.56 17.06
CA VAL A 142 -19.60 1.02 15.75
C VAL A 142 -18.16 1.51 15.84
N MET A 143 -17.31 1.03 14.94
CA MET A 143 -15.94 1.48 14.73
C MET A 143 -15.84 2.13 13.35
N ILE A 144 -15.25 3.32 13.27
CA ILE A 144 -15.07 4.08 12.03
C ILE A 144 -13.58 4.41 11.85
N LEU A 145 -13.09 4.33 10.62
CA LEU A 145 -11.78 4.85 10.24
C LEU A 145 -11.95 5.84 9.08
N LEU A 146 -11.48 7.06 9.27
CA LEU A 146 -11.28 8.01 8.19
C LEU A 146 -9.78 8.07 7.88
N TYR A 147 -9.39 7.67 6.67
CA TYR A 147 -8.01 7.72 6.20
C TYR A 147 -7.83 8.91 5.26
N HIS A 148 -6.71 9.63 5.41
CA HIS A 148 -6.34 10.79 4.60
C HIS A 148 -5.10 10.47 3.76
N PRO A 149 -5.28 10.05 2.49
CA PRO A 149 -4.19 9.60 1.61
C PRO A 149 -3.01 10.56 1.49
N LEU A 150 -3.29 11.84 1.26
CA LEU A 150 -2.25 12.84 1.01
C LEU A 150 -1.40 13.15 2.24
N LYS A 151 -2.05 13.32 3.40
CA LYS A 151 -1.35 13.54 4.67
C LYS A 151 -0.75 12.26 5.26
N LYS A 152 -1.09 11.08 4.72
CA LYS A 152 -0.77 9.76 5.29
C LYS A 152 -1.18 9.67 6.77
N MET A 153 -2.35 10.21 7.10
CA MET A 153 -2.93 10.26 8.44
C MET A 153 -4.24 9.48 8.50
N ALA A 154 -4.66 9.09 9.70
CA ALA A 154 -5.97 8.49 9.93
C ALA A 154 -6.58 9.00 11.23
N THR A 155 -7.90 9.09 11.24
CA THR A 155 -8.71 9.42 12.41
C THR A 155 -9.53 8.17 12.78
N PRO A 156 -9.03 7.33 13.70
CA PRO A 156 -9.73 6.16 14.18
C PRO A 156 -10.76 6.54 15.25
N ILE A 157 -11.98 6.02 15.12
CA ILE A 157 -13.03 6.12 16.14
C ILE A 157 -13.40 4.70 16.56
N ILE A 158 -12.80 4.23 17.65
CA ILE A 158 -12.93 2.85 18.14
C ILE A 158 -14.26 2.57 18.86
N ASN A 159 -14.90 3.61 19.40
CA ASN A 159 -16.16 3.50 20.13
C ASN A 159 -17.05 4.69 19.76
N ALA A 160 -17.55 4.70 18.52
CA ALA A 160 -18.34 5.80 18.00
C ALA A 160 -19.71 5.88 18.71
N CYS A 161 -20.54 4.87 18.48
CA CYS A 161 -21.86 4.76 19.09
C CYS A 161 -22.34 3.31 19.03
N ARG A 162 -23.56 3.07 19.52
CA ARG A 162 -24.26 1.82 19.27
C ARG A 162 -24.81 1.78 17.85
N ARG A 163 -24.82 0.60 17.26
CA ARG A 163 -25.29 0.36 15.88
C ARG A 163 -26.75 0.73 15.65
N ASP A 164 -27.59 0.67 16.69
CA ASP A 164 -28.99 1.11 16.63
C ASP A 164 -29.18 2.63 16.47
N ALA A 165 -28.12 3.44 16.64
CA ALA A 165 -28.18 4.88 16.38
C ALA A 165 -28.38 5.23 14.89
N GLY A 166 -27.95 4.37 13.96
CA GLY A 166 -28.11 4.56 12.50
C GLY A 166 -27.25 5.66 11.87
N SER A 167 -26.58 6.48 12.67
CA SER A 167 -25.62 7.46 12.18
C SER A 167 -24.65 7.91 13.27
N TYR A 168 -23.51 8.44 12.84
CA TYR A 168 -22.51 9.06 13.71
C TYR A 168 -21.80 10.20 12.98
N PHE A 169 -21.67 11.34 13.66
CA PHE A 169 -20.91 12.49 13.16
C PHE A 169 -19.49 12.46 13.71
N VAL A 170 -18.51 12.49 12.81
CA VAL A 170 -17.08 12.57 13.15
C VAL A 170 -16.64 14.02 12.99
N ASP A 171 -16.42 14.70 14.11
CA ASP A 171 -15.81 16.04 14.13
C ASP A 171 -14.36 15.97 13.62
N LEU A 172 -14.02 16.86 12.69
CA LEU A 172 -12.68 16.96 12.12
C LEU A 172 -12.20 18.41 12.14
N HIS A 173 -10.89 18.60 12.29
CA HIS A 173 -10.28 19.90 12.05
C HIS A 173 -10.47 20.31 10.57
N GLN A 174 -10.64 21.61 10.32
CA GLN A 174 -10.91 22.14 8.98
C GLN A 174 -9.89 21.66 7.94
N GLU A 175 -8.62 21.59 8.30
CA GLU A 175 -7.56 21.09 7.41
C GLU A 175 -7.66 19.60 7.03
N LEU A 176 -8.48 18.81 7.72
CA LEU A 176 -8.74 17.39 7.41
C LEU A 176 -10.04 17.22 6.63
N VAL A 177 -10.99 18.15 6.77
CA VAL A 177 -12.25 18.15 6.03
C VAL A 177 -12.03 18.43 4.54
N GLU A 178 -11.03 19.22 4.19
CA GLU A 178 -10.69 19.55 2.80
C GLU A 178 -9.81 18.50 2.11
N GLU A 179 -9.15 17.63 2.88
CA GLU A 179 -8.31 16.56 2.34
C GLU A 179 -9.17 15.45 1.72
N PRO A 180 -8.64 14.66 0.76
CA PRO A 180 -9.21 13.38 0.39
C PRO A 180 -9.46 12.51 1.62
N ILE A 181 -10.65 11.92 1.72
CA ILE A 181 -11.04 11.04 2.82
C ILE A 181 -11.51 9.71 2.27
N GLU A 182 -10.92 8.64 2.77
CA GLU A 182 -11.32 7.26 2.52
C GLU A 182 -11.94 6.71 3.81
N ALA A 183 -13.23 6.36 3.77
CA ALA A 183 -13.96 5.99 4.97
C ALA A 183 -14.29 4.50 5.04
N TYR A 184 -14.12 3.94 6.23
CA TYR A 184 -14.39 2.54 6.54
C TYR A 184 -15.18 2.41 7.83
N ILE A 185 -15.96 1.34 7.93
CA ILE A 185 -16.76 1.00 9.10
C ILE A 185 -16.65 -0.49 9.42
N CYS A 186 -16.66 -0.83 10.69
CA CYS A 186 -16.92 -2.19 11.16
C CYS A 186 -17.65 -2.18 12.51
N PHE A 187 -18.14 -3.35 12.92
CA PHE A 187 -18.99 -3.48 14.10
C PHE A 187 -18.39 -4.52 15.04
N ARG A 188 -18.28 -4.17 16.33
CA ARG A 188 -17.82 -5.07 17.39
C ARG A 188 -18.99 -5.39 18.32
N ALA A 189 -19.23 -6.67 18.59
CA ALA A 189 -20.29 -7.06 19.52
C ALA A 189 -20.09 -6.38 20.88
N ALA A 190 -21.19 -6.01 21.55
CA ALA A 190 -21.14 -5.36 22.87
C ALA A 190 -20.34 -6.15 23.93
N ASN A 191 -20.31 -7.48 23.81
CA ASN A 191 -19.54 -8.36 24.69
C ASN A 191 -18.04 -8.47 24.30
N GLY A 192 -17.62 -7.82 23.22
CA GLY A 192 -16.25 -7.80 22.71
C GLY A 192 -15.77 -9.10 22.06
N LYS A 193 -16.64 -10.12 21.89
CA LYS A 193 -16.27 -11.48 21.47
C LYS A 193 -16.39 -11.75 19.96
N ALA A 194 -16.97 -10.83 19.21
CA ALA A 194 -17.12 -10.95 17.77
C ALA A 194 -16.95 -9.57 17.11
N ILE A 195 -16.53 -9.57 15.85
CA ILE A 195 -16.39 -8.38 15.01
C ILE A 195 -16.91 -8.70 13.61
N SER A 196 -17.31 -7.68 12.84
CA SER A 196 -17.66 -7.82 11.43
C SER A 196 -16.44 -7.69 10.53
N ASP A 197 -16.59 -8.11 9.29
CA ASP A 197 -15.71 -7.65 8.21
C ASP A 197 -15.80 -6.12 8.08
N SER A 198 -14.69 -5.50 7.67
CA SER A 198 -14.66 -4.07 7.42
C SER A 198 -15.31 -3.76 6.09
N GLN A 199 -16.12 -2.71 6.06
CA GLN A 199 -16.78 -2.23 4.85
C GLN A 199 -16.22 -0.87 4.47
N TYR A 200 -15.85 -0.72 3.20
CA TYR A 200 -15.53 0.57 2.60
C TYR A 200 -16.83 1.32 2.29
N ILE A 201 -16.95 2.55 2.81
CA ILE A 201 -18.15 3.38 2.67
C ILE A 201 -18.07 4.20 1.38
N GLY A 202 -16.89 4.75 1.09
CA GLY A 202 -16.66 5.62 -0.05
C GLY A 202 -15.55 6.64 0.18
N ASN A 203 -15.36 7.46 -0.84
CA ASN A 203 -14.41 8.57 -0.85
C ASN A 203 -15.14 9.91 -0.78
N LEU A 204 -14.56 10.88 -0.07
CA LEU A 204 -14.90 12.30 -0.16
C LEU A 204 -13.70 13.09 -0.69
N ASN A 205 -13.99 14.18 -1.42
CA ASN A 205 -13.02 15.10 -2.03
C ASN A 205 -12.13 14.52 -3.15
N GLY A 206 -12.38 13.28 -3.60
CA GLY A 206 -11.75 12.67 -4.77
C GLY A 206 -10.29 12.23 -4.56
N GLU A 207 -9.67 11.72 -5.62
CA GLU A 207 -8.23 11.47 -5.67
C GLU A 207 -7.51 12.79 -6.02
N MET A 208 -7.08 13.55 -5.02
CA MET A 208 -6.14 14.65 -5.27
C MET A 208 -4.73 14.09 -5.41
N GLU A 209 -4.03 14.52 -6.47
CA GLU A 209 -2.63 14.16 -6.68
C GLU A 209 -1.74 14.80 -5.62
N SER A 210 -0.85 14.00 -5.04
CA SER A 210 0.17 14.51 -4.13
C SER A 210 1.17 15.41 -4.87
N LYS A 211 1.84 16.31 -4.13
CA LYS A 211 2.93 17.13 -4.69
C LYS A 211 4.00 16.26 -5.34
N GLU A 212 4.35 15.14 -4.70
CA GLU A 212 5.32 14.17 -5.21
C GLU A 212 4.88 13.53 -6.54
N GLU A 213 3.61 13.16 -6.68
CA GLU A 213 3.08 12.60 -7.94
C GLU A 213 3.08 13.63 -9.07
N ARG A 214 2.75 14.89 -8.77
CA ARG A 214 2.86 15.98 -9.75
C ARG A 214 4.29 16.16 -10.23
N GLU A 215 5.26 16.23 -9.31
CA GLU A 215 6.69 16.33 -9.66
C GLU A 215 7.17 15.13 -10.49
N GLN A 216 6.71 13.92 -10.16
CA GLN A 216 7.02 12.71 -10.93
C GLN A 216 6.43 12.78 -12.34
N LYS A 217 5.18 13.23 -12.50
CA LYS A 217 4.53 13.40 -13.80
C LYS A 217 5.23 14.47 -14.65
N GLU A 218 5.60 15.60 -14.06
CA GLU A 218 6.36 16.66 -14.74
C GLU A 218 7.74 16.18 -15.19
N LYS A 219 8.44 15.44 -14.33
CA LYS A 219 9.73 14.82 -14.66
C LYS A 219 9.57 13.78 -15.78
N TYR A 220 8.51 12.97 -15.75
CA TYR A 220 8.19 12.04 -16.83
C TYR A 220 7.95 12.78 -18.15
N ALA A 221 7.10 13.81 -18.13
CA ALA A 221 6.76 14.61 -19.29
C ALA A 221 7.99 15.27 -19.94
N SER A 222 8.88 15.86 -19.15
CA SER A 222 10.12 16.48 -19.66
C SER A 222 11.06 15.47 -20.33
N VAL A 223 11.25 14.29 -19.73
CA VAL A 223 12.07 13.21 -20.33
C VAL A 223 11.39 12.67 -21.60
N LYS A 224 10.06 12.55 -21.58
CA LYS A 224 9.28 12.06 -22.72
C LYS A 224 9.36 13.01 -23.91
N GLN A 225 9.25 14.31 -23.68
CA GLN A 225 9.45 15.34 -24.71
C GLN A 225 10.84 15.22 -25.37
N ARG A 226 11.91 15.11 -24.57
CA ARG A 226 13.27 14.94 -25.12
C ARG A 226 13.40 13.65 -25.93
N PHE A 227 12.82 12.55 -25.44
CA PHE A 227 12.83 11.28 -26.14
C PHE A 227 12.11 11.35 -27.49
N ASP A 228 10.96 12.01 -27.58
CA ASP A 228 10.19 12.09 -28.81
C ASP A 228 10.92 12.88 -29.90
N VAL A 229 11.64 13.95 -29.54
CA VAL A 229 12.54 14.68 -30.45
C VAL A 229 13.69 13.79 -30.93
N VAL A 230 14.43 13.16 -30.01
CA VAL A 230 15.58 12.30 -30.35
C VAL A 230 15.15 11.09 -31.19
N LYS A 231 13.98 10.51 -30.90
CA LYS A 231 13.41 9.40 -31.65
C LYS A 231 13.06 9.80 -33.09
N ALA A 232 12.51 10.99 -33.29
CA ALA A 232 12.21 11.50 -34.63
C ALA A 232 13.49 11.64 -35.46
N ASP A 233 14.52 12.27 -34.90
CA ASP A 233 15.82 12.43 -35.56
C ASP A 233 16.47 11.08 -35.89
N TYR A 234 16.42 10.12 -34.95
CA TYR A 234 16.96 8.77 -35.14
C TYR A 234 16.25 8.01 -36.26
N LEU A 235 14.91 8.03 -36.28
CA LEU A 235 14.13 7.38 -37.33
C LEU A 235 14.36 8.03 -38.70
N GLN A 236 14.46 9.36 -38.74
CA GLN A 236 14.73 10.09 -39.98
C GLN A 236 16.10 9.71 -40.57
N GLN A 237 17.15 9.64 -39.75
CA GLN A 237 18.47 9.22 -40.23
C GLN A 237 18.49 7.77 -40.73
N ILE A 238 17.72 6.87 -40.11
CA ILE A 238 17.57 5.49 -40.60
C ILE A 238 16.86 5.45 -41.96
N THR A 239 15.79 6.22 -42.13
CA THR A 239 15.03 6.27 -43.40
C THR A 239 15.85 6.87 -44.53
N ASP A 240 16.58 7.96 -44.27
CA ASP A 240 17.43 8.64 -45.25
C ASP A 240 18.54 7.72 -45.76
N ASN A 241 19.04 6.84 -44.88
CA ASN A 241 20.07 5.88 -45.22
C ASN A 241 19.53 4.54 -45.77
N ARG A 242 18.22 4.45 -46.07
CA ARG A 242 17.55 3.24 -46.58
C ARG A 242 17.78 1.98 -45.72
N GLY A 243 17.95 2.15 -44.41
CA GLY A 243 18.27 1.06 -43.49
C GLY A 243 19.72 0.57 -43.53
N ASN A 244 20.62 1.22 -44.29
CA ASN A 244 22.05 0.91 -44.24
C ASN A 244 22.69 1.51 -42.97
N PRO A 245 23.67 0.81 -42.36
CA PRO A 245 24.35 1.29 -41.15
C PRO A 245 24.98 2.69 -41.36
N VAL A 246 24.56 3.68 -40.58
CA VAL A 246 25.17 5.02 -40.56
C VAL A 246 26.37 4.99 -39.59
N ASP A 247 27.57 4.69 -40.06
CA ASP A 247 28.77 4.69 -39.19
C ASP A 247 29.37 6.10 -39.05
N SER A 248 28.63 6.99 -38.39
CA SER A 248 29.15 8.32 -38.00
C SER A 248 29.20 8.46 -36.48
N LYS A 249 30.15 9.26 -35.98
CA LYS A 249 30.23 9.59 -34.54
C LYS A 249 28.95 10.29 -34.05
N ALA A 250 28.33 11.11 -34.90
CA ALA A 250 27.08 11.80 -34.60
C ALA A 250 25.91 10.80 -34.45
N PHE A 251 25.78 9.85 -35.38
CA PHE A 251 24.75 8.81 -35.31
C PHE A 251 24.93 7.91 -34.09
N ARG A 252 26.16 7.47 -33.78
CA ARG A 252 26.43 6.68 -32.56
C ARG A 252 26.05 7.41 -31.27
N ASN A 253 26.24 8.73 -31.22
CA ASN A 253 25.81 9.53 -30.07
C ASN A 253 24.29 9.62 -29.98
N LEU A 254 23.61 9.85 -31.11
CA LEU A 254 22.16 9.90 -31.21
C LEU A 254 21.52 8.56 -30.80
N GLU A 255 22.02 7.45 -31.33
CA GLU A 255 21.58 6.10 -30.98
C GLU A 255 21.77 5.81 -29.49
N ARG A 256 22.92 6.21 -28.92
CA ARG A 256 23.16 6.06 -27.48
C ARG A 256 22.20 6.90 -26.65
N GLU A 257 21.93 8.14 -27.06
CA GLU A 257 20.96 9.01 -26.36
C GLU A 257 19.55 8.43 -26.43
N TYR A 258 19.13 7.93 -27.61
CA TYR A 258 17.87 7.24 -27.82
C TYR A 258 17.71 6.05 -26.87
N GLU A 259 18.70 5.13 -26.83
CA GLU A 259 18.65 3.95 -25.97
C GLU A 259 18.65 4.32 -24.47
N VAL A 260 19.42 5.34 -24.08
CA VAL A 260 19.44 5.83 -22.68
C VAL A 260 18.08 6.42 -22.28
N LEU A 261 17.47 7.24 -23.14
CA LEU A 261 16.18 7.87 -22.86
C LEU A 261 15.04 6.85 -22.87
N LYS A 262 15.05 5.90 -23.81
CA LYS A 262 14.13 4.77 -23.86
C LYS A 262 14.18 3.98 -22.54
N LYS A 263 15.38 3.59 -22.11
CA LYS A 263 15.57 2.87 -20.84
C LYS A 263 15.19 3.70 -19.62
N LYS A 264 15.41 5.02 -19.65
CA LYS A 264 14.96 5.93 -18.57
C LYS A 264 13.43 5.93 -18.47
N LEU A 265 12.71 6.07 -19.59
CA LEU A 265 11.25 6.10 -19.61
C LEU A 265 10.61 4.79 -19.17
N GLU A 266 11.28 3.64 -19.39
CA GLU A 266 10.84 2.33 -18.89
C GLU A 266 10.86 2.21 -17.35
N HIS A 267 11.63 3.07 -16.67
CA HIS A 267 11.88 2.97 -15.23
C HIS A 267 11.52 4.24 -14.45
N LEU A 268 11.12 5.32 -15.14
CA LEU A 268 10.74 6.57 -14.50
C LEU A 268 9.30 6.47 -13.96
N PRO A 269 9.02 6.84 -12.70
CA PRO A 269 7.65 6.98 -12.22
C PRO A 269 6.95 8.18 -12.87
N GLY A 270 5.62 8.26 -12.74
CA GLY A 270 4.82 9.39 -13.26
C GLY A 270 4.31 9.21 -14.70
N LYS A 271 4.40 7.99 -15.25
CA LYS A 271 3.77 7.67 -16.54
C LYS A 271 2.24 7.84 -16.40
N PRO A 272 1.58 8.62 -17.27
CA PRO A 272 0.12 8.72 -17.27
C PRO A 272 -0.50 7.34 -17.50
N GLY A 273 -1.53 7.01 -16.72
CA GLY A 273 -2.04 5.66 -16.52
C GLY A 273 -2.28 4.85 -17.80
N GLY A 274 -1.99 3.55 -17.71
CA GLY A 274 -2.64 2.51 -18.51
C GLY A 274 -3.75 1.86 -17.70
#